data_AF-G3V2G8-F1
#
_entry.id   AF-G3V2G8-F1
#
_cell.length_a   1.000
_cell.length_b   1.000
_cell.length_c   1.000
_cell.angle_alpha   90.00
_cell.angle_beta   90.00
_cell.angle_gamma   90.00
#
_symmetry.space_group_name_H-M   'P 1'
#
loop_
_entity.id
_entity.type
_entity.pdbx_description
1 polymer ?
#
loop_
_entity_poly.entity_id
_entity_poly.type
_entity_poly.pdbx_seq_one_letter_code
_entity_poly.pdbx_strand_id
1 'polypeptide(L)'
;MPTSSVKDETNDNITIFTRILDGLLDGYDNRLRPGLGERITQVRTDIYVTSFGPVSDTEMEYTIDVFFRQSWKDERLRFKGPMQRLPLNNLLASKIWTPDTFFHNGKKSIAHNMTTPNKLLRLEDDGTLLYTMRLTISAECPMQLEDFPMDAHACPLKFGSYAYPN
;
A
#
# COMPACT_ATOMS: atom_id res chain seq x y z
N MET A 1 40.63 -3.73 10.49
CA MET A 1 40.22 -5.16 10.44
C MET A 1 39.08 -5.32 11.43
N PRO A 2 37.89 -5.81 11.04
CA PRO A 2 36.85 -6.14 12.02
C PRO A 2 37.28 -7.40 12.78
N THR A 3 37.18 -7.35 14.11
CA THR A 3 37.47 -8.45 15.02
C THR A 3 36.53 -9.63 14.79
N SER A 4 37.02 -10.86 14.97
CA SER A 4 36.33 -12.13 14.69
C SER A 4 34.94 -12.25 15.34
N SER A 5 34.71 -11.62 16.49
CA SER A 5 33.42 -11.61 17.19
C SER A 5 32.28 -10.93 16.42
N VAL A 6 32.57 -9.87 15.67
CA VAL A 6 31.55 -9.12 14.92
C VAL A 6 31.05 -9.94 13.72
N LYS A 7 31.91 -10.75 13.11
CA LYS A 7 31.53 -11.59 11.96
C LYS A 7 30.58 -12.72 12.35
N ASP A 8 30.75 -13.32 13.52
CA ASP A 8 29.85 -14.37 14.02
C ASP A 8 28.45 -13.81 14.35
N GLU A 9 28.37 -12.70 15.10
CA GLU A 9 27.08 -12.07 15.43
C GLU A 9 26.31 -11.61 14.18
N THR A 10 27.01 -11.16 13.14
CA THR A 10 26.37 -10.72 11.89
C THR A 10 25.79 -11.91 11.10
N ASN A 11 26.50 -13.05 11.08
CA ASN A 11 26.03 -14.27 10.44
C ASN A 11 24.82 -14.89 11.16
N ASP A 12 24.81 -14.85 12.49
CA ASP A 12 23.68 -15.31 13.30
C ASP A 12 22.43 -14.47 13.02
N ASN A 13 22.58 -13.15 12.95
CA ASN A 13 21.48 -12.25 12.64
C ASN A 13 20.88 -12.51 11.25
N ILE A 14 21.68 -12.67 10.20
CA ILE A 14 21.16 -12.96 8.85
C ILE A 14 20.39 -14.28 8.83
N THR A 15 20.90 -15.30 9.52
CA THR A 15 20.24 -16.62 9.60
C THR A 15 18.89 -16.53 10.32
N ILE A 16 18.82 -15.73 11.39
CA ILE A 16 17.56 -15.46 12.12
C ILE A 16 16.55 -14.76 11.21
N PHE A 17 16.97 -13.77 10.42
CA PHE A 17 16.09 -13.04 9.50
C PHE A 17 15.50 -13.96 8.45
N THR A 18 16.32 -14.77 7.79
CA THR A 18 15.87 -15.71 6.76
C THR A 18 14.87 -16.70 7.36
N ARG A 19 15.16 -17.26 8.55
CA ARG A 19 14.24 -18.18 9.24
C ARG A 19 12.90 -17.53 9.59
N ILE A 20 12.89 -16.25 10.00
CA ILE A 20 11.65 -15.51 10.24
C ILE A 20 10.87 -15.34 8.93
N LEU A 21 11.53 -14.95 7.85
CA LEU A 21 10.88 -14.75 6.55
C LEU A 21 10.31 -16.04 5.96
N ASP A 22 11.04 -17.15 6.07
CA ASP A 22 10.61 -18.47 5.59
C ASP A 22 9.38 -18.97 6.37
N GLY A 23 9.40 -18.83 7.70
CA GLY A 23 8.28 -19.24 8.56
C GLY A 23 7.09 -18.26 8.58
N LEU A 24 7.24 -17.04 8.07
CA LEU A 24 6.22 -16.00 8.14
C LEU A 24 4.93 -16.37 7.40
N LEU A 25 5.05 -17.13 6.31
CA LEU A 25 3.93 -17.51 5.44
C LEU A 25 3.49 -18.97 5.62
N ASP A 26 4.03 -19.69 6.60
CA ASP A 26 3.63 -21.06 6.88
C ASP A 26 2.19 -21.09 7.38
N GLY A 27 1.30 -21.73 6.60
CA GLY A 27 -0.13 -21.78 6.89
C GLY A 27 -0.88 -20.46 6.63
N TYR A 28 -0.24 -19.47 6.01
CA TYR A 28 -0.89 -18.21 5.66
C TYR A 28 -1.77 -18.35 4.42
N ASP A 29 -3.06 -18.02 4.55
CA ASP A 29 -3.99 -17.94 3.42
C ASP A 29 -4.29 -16.47 3.06
N ASN A 30 -3.76 -16.04 1.92
CA ASN A 30 -3.91 -14.68 1.40
C ASN A 30 -5.28 -14.39 0.77
N ARG A 31 -6.12 -15.42 0.60
CA ARG A 31 -7.49 -15.26 0.10
C ARG A 31 -8.44 -14.79 1.20
N LEU A 32 -8.03 -14.93 2.47
CA LEU A 32 -8.83 -14.59 3.63
C LEU A 32 -8.37 -13.27 4.24
N ARG A 33 -9.33 -12.36 4.46
CA ARG A 33 -9.06 -11.11 5.17
C ARG A 33 -8.65 -11.38 6.64
N PRO A 34 -7.79 -10.54 7.24
CA PRO A 34 -7.45 -10.65 8.65
C PRO A 34 -8.69 -10.49 9.54
N GLY A 35 -8.89 -11.42 10.49
CA GLY A 35 -10.04 -11.41 11.40
C GLY A 35 -11.36 -11.81 10.73
N LEU A 36 -11.33 -12.59 9.65
CA LEU A 36 -12.53 -13.18 9.06
C LEU A 36 -13.32 -13.98 10.11
N GLY A 37 -14.59 -13.63 10.31
CA GLY A 37 -15.46 -14.25 11.32
C GLY A 37 -15.30 -13.69 12.75
N GLU A 38 -14.35 -12.79 12.98
CA GLU A 38 -14.06 -12.26 14.32
C GLU A 38 -14.31 -10.76 14.43
N ARG A 39 -13.67 -9.96 13.56
CA ARG A 39 -13.68 -8.49 13.64
C ARG A 39 -13.60 -7.84 12.26
N ILE A 40 -13.90 -6.56 12.18
CA ILE A 40 -13.71 -5.77 10.96
C ILE A 40 -12.21 -5.44 10.81
N THR A 41 -11.69 -5.54 9.59
CA THR A 41 -10.31 -5.16 9.28
C THR A 41 -10.24 -3.64 9.13
N GLN A 42 -9.73 -2.93 10.14
CA GLN A 42 -9.54 -1.48 10.04
C GLN A 42 -8.31 -1.16 9.17
N VAL A 43 -8.55 -0.52 8.02
CA VAL A 43 -7.49 -0.03 7.13
C VAL A 43 -7.42 1.49 7.26
N ARG A 44 -6.29 2.01 7.73
CA ARG A 44 -6.00 3.45 7.78
C ARG A 44 -5.29 3.85 6.50
N THR A 45 -5.80 4.86 5.82
CA THR A 45 -5.23 5.36 4.57
C THR A 45 -4.55 6.71 4.78
N ASP A 46 -3.48 6.95 4.02
CA ASP A 46 -2.75 8.21 3.96
C ASP A 46 -2.41 8.50 2.49
N ILE A 47 -2.56 9.75 2.07
CA ILE A 47 -2.31 10.18 0.69
C ILE A 47 -1.34 11.35 0.73
N TYR A 48 -0.17 11.15 0.12
CA TYR A 48 0.75 12.23 -0.15
C TYR A 48 0.70 12.57 -1.64
N VAL A 49 0.19 13.76 -1.95
CA VAL A 49 0.10 14.26 -3.33
C VAL A 49 1.47 14.78 -3.76
N THR A 50 2.05 14.19 -4.80
CA THR A 50 3.32 14.65 -5.37
C THR A 50 3.11 15.70 -6.45
N SER A 51 2.07 15.53 -7.26
CA SER A 51 1.69 16.48 -8.29
C SER A 51 0.18 16.46 -8.47
N PHE A 52 -0.40 17.63 -8.69
CA PHE A 52 -1.73 17.76 -9.25
C PHE A 52 -1.52 18.10 -10.73
N GLY A 53 -1.82 17.13 -11.59
CA GLY A 53 -1.56 17.17 -13.02
C GLY A 53 -2.60 18.02 -13.77
N PRO A 54 -2.63 17.91 -15.11
CA PRO A 54 -3.55 18.69 -15.93
C PRO A 54 -5.02 18.35 -15.62
N VAL A 55 -5.84 19.38 -15.74
CA VAL A 55 -7.30 19.31 -15.73
C VAL A 55 -7.78 19.48 -17.17
N SER A 56 -8.68 18.61 -17.61
CA SER A 56 -9.26 18.63 -18.95
C SER A 56 -10.74 18.93 -18.86
N ASP A 57 -11.14 20.13 -19.29
CA ASP A 57 -12.55 20.54 -19.32
C ASP A 57 -13.33 19.78 -20.41
N THR A 58 -12.64 19.36 -21.48
CA THR A 58 -13.21 18.57 -22.57
C THR A 58 -13.55 17.15 -22.14
N GLU A 59 -12.65 16.51 -21.38
CA GLU A 59 -12.83 15.12 -20.91
C GLU A 59 -13.46 15.06 -19.51
N MET A 60 -13.70 16.21 -18.88
CA MET A 60 -14.19 16.33 -17.49
C MET A 60 -13.39 15.45 -16.54
N GLU A 61 -12.07 15.56 -16.57
CA GLU A 61 -11.16 14.76 -15.76
C GLU A 61 -9.92 15.55 -15.32
N TYR A 62 -9.26 15.04 -14.29
CA TYR A 62 -7.98 15.55 -13.84
C TYR A 62 -7.03 14.39 -13.56
N THR A 63 -5.73 14.65 -13.70
CA THR A 63 -4.69 13.67 -13.36
C THR A 63 -4.02 14.04 -12.04
N ILE A 64 -3.72 13.07 -11.18
CA ILE A 64 -3.02 13.28 -9.91
C ILE A 64 -1.96 12.19 -9.69
N ASP A 65 -0.76 12.59 -9.27
CA ASP A 65 0.28 11.67 -8.83
C ASP A 65 0.34 11.64 -7.31
N VAL A 66 0.28 10.43 -6.75
CA VAL A 66 0.24 10.22 -5.29
C VAL A 66 1.15 9.10 -4.84
N PHE A 67 1.66 9.23 -3.62
CA PHE A 67 2.01 8.07 -2.79
C PHE A 67 0.79 7.71 -1.95
N PHE A 68 0.16 6.60 -2.33
CA PHE A 68 -0.98 6.04 -1.62
C PHE A 68 -0.48 5.04 -0.57
N ARG A 69 -0.82 5.28 0.69
CA ARG A 69 -0.38 4.48 1.84
C ARG A 69 -1.57 3.87 2.54
N GLN A 70 -1.42 2.62 2.94
CA GLN A 70 -2.43 1.86 3.66
C GLN A 70 -1.77 1.14 4.81
N SER A 71 -2.36 1.22 6.00
CA SER A 71 -1.91 0.50 7.17
C SER A 71 -3.05 -0.28 7.79
N TRP A 72 -2.80 -1.54 8.10
CA TRP A 72 -3.75 -2.44 8.74
C TRP A 72 -3.00 -3.43 9.62
N LYS A 73 -3.72 -4.13 10.49
CA LYS A 73 -3.15 -5.15 11.37
C LYS A 73 -3.54 -6.56 10.90
N ASP A 74 -2.55 -7.42 10.71
CA ASP A 74 -2.72 -8.85 10.46
C ASP A 74 -1.96 -9.65 11.52
N GLU A 75 -2.68 -10.17 12.51
CA GLU A 75 -2.08 -10.90 13.64
C GLU A 75 -1.38 -12.20 13.22
N ARG A 76 -1.70 -12.74 12.04
CA ARG A 76 -1.07 -13.95 11.48
C ARG A 76 0.38 -13.71 11.09
N LEU A 77 0.78 -12.45 10.88
CA LEU A 77 2.12 -12.05 10.43
C LEU A 77 2.99 -11.52 11.58
N ARG A 78 2.59 -11.76 12.83
CA ARG A 78 3.41 -11.41 13.99
C ARG A 78 4.69 -12.24 14.00
N PHE A 79 5.80 -11.60 14.35
CA PHE A 79 7.07 -12.28 14.49
C PHE A 79 7.79 -11.83 15.76
N LYS A 80 8.75 -12.63 16.21
CA LYS A 80 9.67 -12.27 17.30
C LYS A 80 11.09 -12.37 16.78
N GLY A 81 11.86 -11.31 16.98
CA GLY A 81 13.25 -11.25 16.55
C GLY A 81 13.97 -10.06 17.17
N PRO A 82 15.27 -9.89 16.88
CA PRO A 82 16.05 -8.75 17.34
C PRO A 82 15.62 -7.42 16.69
N MET A 83 14.76 -7.47 15.68
CA MET A 83 14.29 -6.33 14.92
C MET A 83 12.79 -6.11 15.13
N GLN A 84 12.39 -4.84 15.08
CA GLN A 84 10.98 -4.45 15.20
C GLN A 84 10.28 -4.36 13.85
N ARG A 85 11.04 -4.14 12.76
CA ARG A 85 10.48 -3.85 11.43
C ARG A 85 11.20 -4.61 10.32
N LEU A 86 10.43 -5.35 9.53
CA LEU A 86 10.88 -6.06 8.33
C LEU A 86 10.41 -5.33 7.06
N PRO A 87 11.34 -4.82 6.21
CA PRO A 87 11.00 -4.46 4.84
C PRO A 87 10.85 -5.73 4.00
N LEU A 88 9.67 -5.94 3.42
CA LEU A 88 9.39 -7.09 2.57
C LEU A 88 9.61 -6.73 1.10
N ASN A 89 10.15 -7.68 0.34
CA ASN A 89 10.30 -7.53 -1.10
C ASN A 89 8.94 -7.66 -1.81
N ASN A 90 8.92 -7.31 -3.10
CA ASN A 90 7.71 -7.38 -3.93
C ASN A 90 7.14 -8.81 -4.05
N LEU A 91 7.97 -9.84 -3.94
CA LEU A 91 7.54 -11.24 -4.04
C LEU A 91 6.77 -11.71 -2.81
N LEU A 92 7.21 -11.33 -1.61
CA LEU A 92 6.47 -11.62 -0.37
C LEU A 92 5.22 -10.75 -0.28
N ALA A 93 5.30 -9.49 -0.71
CA ALA A 93 4.15 -8.59 -0.72
C ALA A 93 2.98 -9.12 -1.57
N SER A 94 3.24 -9.83 -2.68
CA SER A 94 2.18 -10.43 -3.50
C SER A 94 1.56 -11.71 -2.90
N LYS A 95 2.18 -12.28 -1.86
CA LYS A 95 1.68 -13.45 -1.12
C LYS A 95 0.94 -13.07 0.16
N ILE A 96 0.88 -11.79 0.51
CA ILE A 96 0.16 -11.28 1.68
C ILE A 96 -1.18 -10.71 1.22
N TRP A 97 -2.23 -10.89 2.03
CA TRP A 97 -3.51 -10.25 1.76
C TRP A 97 -3.33 -8.73 1.79
N THR A 98 -3.75 -8.04 0.74
CA THR A 98 -3.79 -6.58 0.69
C THR A 98 -5.22 -6.11 0.41
N PRO A 99 -5.68 -5.01 1.01
CA PRO A 99 -7.02 -4.50 0.76
C PRO A 99 -7.20 -4.16 -0.72
N ASP A 100 -8.36 -4.50 -1.26
CA ASP A 100 -8.77 -4.34 -2.65
C ASP A 100 -9.28 -2.92 -2.94
N THR A 101 -8.49 -1.93 -2.56
CA THR A 101 -8.87 -0.53 -2.70
C THR A 101 -8.84 -0.09 -4.16
N PHE A 102 -9.96 0.46 -4.63
CA PHE A 102 -10.11 0.99 -5.97
C PHE A 102 -10.65 2.43 -5.94
N PHE A 103 -10.47 3.16 -7.04
CA PHE A 103 -10.97 4.52 -7.20
C PHE A 103 -12.32 4.50 -7.91
N HIS A 104 -13.39 4.89 -7.23
CA HIS A 104 -14.76 4.85 -7.74
C HIS A 104 -14.95 5.72 -8.99
N ASN A 105 -14.29 6.88 -9.03
CA ASN A 105 -14.31 7.81 -10.15
C ASN A 105 -13.00 7.78 -10.96
N GLY A 106 -12.18 6.74 -10.81
CA GLY A 106 -10.97 6.56 -11.61
C GLY A 106 -11.32 6.05 -13.00
N LYS A 107 -11.04 6.84 -14.04
CA LYS A 107 -11.16 6.40 -15.44
C LYS A 107 -9.97 5.55 -15.85
N LYS A 108 -8.76 5.97 -15.45
CA LYS A 108 -7.51 5.26 -15.72
C LYS A 108 -6.56 5.46 -14.55
N SER A 109 -5.92 4.39 -14.09
CA SER A 109 -4.91 4.47 -13.03
C SER A 109 -3.69 3.64 -13.41
N ILE A 110 -2.50 4.20 -13.21
CA ILE A 110 -1.22 3.56 -13.51
C ILE A 110 -0.48 3.36 -12.19
N ALA A 111 -0.16 2.10 -11.89
CA ALA A 111 0.81 1.77 -10.85
C ALA A 111 2.22 1.80 -11.47
N HIS A 112 3.10 2.66 -10.95
CA HIS A 112 4.45 2.81 -11.48
C HIS A 112 5.30 1.56 -11.21
N ASN A 113 6.04 1.11 -12.22
CA ASN A 113 6.81 -0.13 -12.18
C ASN A 113 8.26 -0.03 -12.68
N MET A 114 8.79 1.18 -12.85
CA MET A 114 10.14 1.42 -13.36
C MET A 114 11.08 1.94 -12.26
N THR A 115 12.27 1.39 -12.07
CA THR A 115 12.87 0.17 -12.66
C THR A 115 12.36 -1.13 -12.04
N THR A 116 11.64 -1.04 -10.92
CA THR A 116 10.93 -2.14 -10.25
C THR A 116 9.55 -1.64 -9.81
N PRO A 117 8.56 -2.53 -9.57
CA PRO A 117 7.27 -2.15 -8.99
C PRO A 117 7.47 -1.24 -7.77
N ASN A 118 6.95 0.00 -7.83
CA ASN A 118 7.06 0.99 -6.75
C ASN A 118 6.07 0.67 -5.62
N LYS A 119 6.24 -0.53 -5.05
CA LYS A 119 5.48 -1.09 -3.95
C LYS A 119 6.45 -1.34 -2.81
N LEU A 120 6.08 -0.92 -1.62
CA LEU A 120 6.84 -1.20 -0.41
C LEU A 120 5.90 -1.70 0.66
N LEU A 121 6.15 -2.91 1.15
CA LEU A 121 5.43 -3.47 2.28
C LEU A 121 6.40 -3.54 3.47
N ARG A 122 6.03 -2.89 4.57
CA ARG A 122 6.75 -2.96 5.84
C ARG A 122 5.87 -3.68 6.84
N LEU A 123 6.46 -4.61 7.57
CA LEU A 123 5.81 -5.37 8.63
C LEU A 123 6.46 -5.02 9.97
N GLU A 124 5.68 -4.56 10.92
CA GLU A 124 6.08 -4.43 12.32
C GLU A 124 5.91 -5.78 13.06
N ASP A 125 6.66 -5.99 14.14
CA ASP A 125 6.66 -7.21 14.96
C ASP A 125 5.29 -7.57 15.55
N ASP A 126 4.44 -6.56 15.78
CA ASP A 126 3.08 -6.72 16.27
C ASP A 126 2.05 -7.11 15.18
N GLY A 127 2.49 -7.29 13.93
CA GLY A 127 1.65 -7.66 12.79
C GLY A 127 1.04 -6.45 12.05
N THR A 128 1.42 -5.22 12.41
CA THR A 128 1.01 -4.03 11.68
C THR A 128 1.75 -3.95 10.34
N LEU A 129 0.99 -3.82 9.27
CA LEU A 129 1.49 -3.65 7.91
C LEU A 129 1.38 -2.19 7.50
N LEU A 130 2.38 -1.72 6.74
CA LEU A 130 2.34 -0.48 6.00
C LEU A 130 2.66 -0.78 4.53
N TYR A 131 1.66 -0.62 3.68
CA TYR A 131 1.78 -0.77 2.24
C TYR A 131 1.77 0.60 1.58
N THR A 132 2.81 0.89 0.80
CA THR A 132 2.92 2.14 0.03
C THR A 132 3.03 1.82 -1.44
N MET A 133 2.28 2.54 -2.27
CA MET A 133 2.37 2.48 -3.72
C MET A 133 2.41 3.87 -4.33
N ARG A 134 3.15 4.03 -5.43
CA ARG A 134 3.09 5.24 -6.26
C ARG A 134 2.08 5.04 -7.37
N LEU A 135 1.10 5.93 -7.46
CA LEU A 135 0.04 5.89 -8.46
C LEU A 135 -0.04 7.20 -9.24
N THR A 136 -0.34 7.10 -10.53
CA THR A 136 -0.92 8.19 -11.33
C THR A 136 -2.38 7.83 -11.57
N ILE A 137 -3.30 8.72 -11.21
CA ILE A 137 -4.74 8.48 -11.29
C ILE A 137 -5.35 9.58 -12.16
N SER A 138 -6.03 9.19 -13.22
CA SER A 138 -6.94 10.05 -13.99
C SER A 138 -8.35 9.80 -13.46
N ALA A 139 -8.91 10.81 -12.80
CA ALA A 139 -10.20 10.74 -12.13
C ALA A 139 -11.20 11.71 -12.76
N GLU A 140 -12.45 11.29 -12.82
CA GLU A 140 -13.57 12.10 -13.31
C GLU A 140 -13.82 13.28 -12.37
N CYS A 141 -13.96 14.47 -12.97
CA CYS A 141 -14.38 15.70 -12.32
C CYS A 141 -15.55 16.31 -13.08
N PRO A 142 -16.79 16.12 -12.61
CA PRO A 142 -17.96 16.76 -13.22
C PRO A 142 -17.89 18.27 -12.96
N MET A 143 -17.80 19.04 -14.04
CA MET A 143 -17.70 20.51 -14.03
C MET A 143 -19.00 21.13 -14.57
N GLN A 144 -19.37 22.29 -14.03
CA GLN A 144 -20.53 23.08 -14.49
C GLN A 144 -20.05 24.36 -15.18
N LEU A 145 -19.89 24.32 -16.50
CA LEU A 145 -19.25 25.38 -17.29
C LEU A 145 -20.22 26.53 -17.67
N GLU A 146 -21.25 26.79 -16.86
CA GLU A 146 -22.24 27.85 -17.14
C GLU A 146 -21.62 29.25 -17.06
N ASP A 147 -20.65 29.45 -16.17
CA ASP A 147 -19.99 30.73 -15.90
C ASP A 147 -18.58 30.84 -16.50
N PHE A 148 -18.26 30.02 -17.52
CA PHE A 148 -16.91 29.99 -18.11
C PHE A 148 -16.44 31.39 -18.58
N PRO A 149 -15.22 31.86 -18.23
CA PRO A 149 -14.14 31.18 -17.49
C PRO A 149 -14.06 31.55 -15.99
N MET A 150 -15.12 32.15 -15.42
CA MET A 150 -15.18 32.67 -14.06
C MET A 150 -15.92 31.72 -13.09
N ASP A 151 -15.76 30.43 -13.32
CA ASP A 151 -16.36 29.34 -12.56
C ASP A 151 -15.38 28.72 -11.54
N ALA A 152 -15.92 27.90 -10.63
CA ALA A 152 -15.15 27.17 -9.64
C ALA A 152 -15.69 25.76 -9.46
N HIS A 153 -14.81 24.76 -9.43
CA HIS A 153 -15.18 23.35 -9.40
C HIS A 153 -14.54 22.60 -8.24
N ALA A 154 -15.25 21.60 -7.71
CA ALA A 154 -14.72 20.66 -6.73
C ALA A 154 -14.55 19.29 -7.38
N CYS A 155 -13.31 18.89 -7.62
CA CYS A 155 -12.97 17.59 -8.20
C CYS A 155 -12.69 16.54 -7.09
N PRO A 156 -13.60 15.59 -6.82
CA PRO A 156 -13.42 14.65 -5.74
C PRO A 156 -12.47 13.50 -6.13
N LEU A 157 -11.72 12.96 -5.17
CA LEU A 157 -11.06 11.65 -5.32
C LEU A 157 -11.77 10.65 -4.41
N LYS A 158 -12.53 9.71 -4.99
CA LYS A 158 -13.32 8.74 -4.23
C LYS A 158 -12.69 7.36 -4.33
N PHE A 159 -12.38 6.74 -3.20
CA PHE A 159 -11.83 5.38 -3.16
C PHE A 159 -12.44 4.58 -2.01
N GLY A 160 -12.43 3.26 -2.14
CA GLY A 160 -13.03 2.34 -1.18
C GLY A 160 -12.65 0.89 -1.47
N SER A 161 -13.07 -0.03 -0.62
CA SER A 161 -12.97 -1.47 -0.90
C SER A 161 -13.99 -1.86 -1.97
N TYR A 162 -13.61 -2.79 -2.85
CA TYR A 162 -14.49 -3.31 -3.88
C TYR A 162 -15.41 -4.42 -3.38
N ALA A 163 -14.85 -5.44 -2.75
CA ALA A 163 -15.57 -6.65 -2.35
C ALA A 163 -16.06 -6.63 -0.90
N TYR A 164 -15.44 -5.82 -0.03
CA TYR A 164 -15.80 -5.78 1.39
C TYR A 164 -16.68 -4.55 1.66
N PRO A 165 -17.99 -4.74 1.92
CA PRO A 165 -18.88 -3.64 2.27
C PRO A 165 -18.52 -3.07 3.65
N ASN A 166 -18.95 -1.82 3.86
CA ASN A 166 -18.88 -1.14 5.15
C ASN A 166 -19.85 -1.75 6.18
#